data_AF-A0A2U8I7Z7-F1
#
_entry.id   AF-A0A2U8I7Z7-F1
#
_cell.length_a   1.000
_cell.length_b   1.000
_cell.length_c   1.000
_cell.angle_alpha   90.00
_cell.angle_beta   90.00
_cell.angle_gamma   90.00
#
_symmetry.space_group_name_H-M   'P 1'
#
loop_
_entity.id
_entity.type
_entity.pdbx_description
1 polymer ?
#
loop_
_entity_poly.entity_id
_entity_poly.type
_entity_poly.pdbx_seq_one_letter_code
_entity_poly.pdbx_strand_id
1 'polypeptide(L)'
;MKKIAKVSRSLPLTAMMENSQDVWGIKDSDSRFIYTNRAFFDFYNVPQGFDVIGRRDDELPTCIAEFSLITQKLEREVIKSGQKITLIKTHFFGREQKMQPYLYETFPLYNKRKKCIGTVFYGRKLAMISLLHYVDKLTDTLLLEPPSNLFTQSELRIIFYLLRTMSAKEIGKKLARSHRTIENRIRILYQKTKVHSLRDFKHFCHKTGFDRTVPQAFIHPGIQFIE
;
A
#
# COMPACT_ATOMS: atom_id res chain seq x y z
N MET A 1 26.67 -3.35 10.49
CA MET A 1 27.24 -3.67 9.16
C MET A 1 28.20 -4.85 9.30
N LYS A 2 27.72 -6.08 9.11
CA LYS A 2 28.57 -7.27 9.01
C LYS A 2 27.93 -8.27 8.05
N LYS A 3 28.73 -8.65 7.05
CA LYS A 3 28.66 -9.82 6.15
C LYS A 3 27.55 -9.83 5.09
N ILE A 4 27.82 -9.08 4.01
CA ILE A 4 27.48 -9.50 2.65
C ILE A 4 28.22 -10.82 2.40
N ALA A 5 27.57 -11.95 2.69
CA ALA A 5 28.09 -13.26 2.35
C ALA A 5 27.90 -13.50 0.85
N LYS A 6 28.97 -13.29 0.08
CA LYS A 6 29.27 -14.01 -1.16
C LYS A 6 28.26 -13.91 -2.32
N VAL A 7 27.67 -12.73 -2.55
CA VAL A 7 27.36 -12.27 -3.92
C VAL A 7 28.50 -11.32 -4.33
N SER A 8 29.63 -11.91 -4.70
CA SER A 8 30.85 -11.20 -5.09
C SER A 8 30.76 -10.75 -6.56
N ARG A 9 31.11 -9.47 -6.79
CA ARG A 9 31.11 -8.66 -8.04
C ARG A 9 29.78 -7.96 -8.31
N SER A 10 29.79 -6.64 -8.07
CA SER A 10 28.68 -5.70 -8.22
C SER A 10 28.00 -5.80 -9.59
N LEU A 11 26.92 -6.58 -9.65
CA LEU A 11 25.98 -6.49 -10.76
C LEU A 11 25.21 -5.17 -10.62
N PRO A 12 24.96 -4.41 -11.71
CA PRO A 12 24.20 -3.17 -11.65
C PRO A 12 22.86 -3.29 -10.90
N LEU A 13 22.24 -4.48 -10.96
CA LEU A 13 20.98 -4.78 -10.28
C LEU A 13 21.09 -4.85 -8.76
N THR A 14 22.19 -5.38 -8.19
CA THR A 14 22.34 -5.41 -6.72
C THR A 14 22.59 -4.00 -6.20
N ALA A 15 23.38 -3.18 -6.92
CA ALA A 15 23.55 -1.77 -6.58
C ALA A 15 22.24 -0.98 -6.70
N MET A 16 21.39 -1.29 -7.69
CA MET A 16 20.07 -0.69 -7.84
C MET A 16 19.16 -0.99 -6.64
N MET A 17 19.07 -2.26 -6.22
CA MET A 17 18.25 -2.66 -5.07
C MET A 17 18.77 -2.06 -3.75
N GLU A 18 20.09 -2.01 -3.57
CA GLU A 18 20.72 -1.48 -2.35
C GLU A 18 20.46 0.03 -2.17
N ASN A 19 20.48 0.79 -3.26
CA ASN A 19 20.25 2.25 -3.24
C ASN A 19 18.77 2.64 -3.39
N SER A 20 17.88 1.68 -3.59
CA SER A 20 16.44 1.93 -3.71
C SER A 20 15.84 2.32 -2.35
N GLN A 21 14.92 3.28 -2.37
CA GLN A 21 14.09 3.64 -1.21
C GLN A 21 12.90 2.68 -1.01
N ASP A 22 12.63 1.84 -2.00
CA ASP A 22 11.60 0.82 -1.94
C ASP A 22 12.16 -0.47 -1.32
N VAL A 23 11.27 -1.31 -0.80
CA VAL A 23 11.63 -2.58 -0.18
C VAL A 23 12.01 -3.58 -1.24
N TRP A 24 13.20 -4.17 -1.10
CA TRP A 24 13.66 -5.28 -1.93
C TRP A 24 14.10 -6.46 -1.07
N GLY A 25 13.81 -7.67 -1.54
CA GLY A 25 14.41 -8.86 -0.99
C GLY A 25 14.37 -10.04 -1.93
N ILE A 26 15.22 -11.03 -1.63
CA ILE A 26 15.34 -12.28 -2.37
C ILE A 26 15.21 -13.41 -1.36
N LYS A 27 14.42 -14.43 -1.71
CA LYS A 27 14.29 -15.66 -0.93
C LYS A 27 14.64 -16.88 -1.78
N ASP A 28 15.12 -17.93 -1.13
CA ASP A 28 15.30 -19.24 -1.76
C ASP A 28 13.96 -19.97 -1.97
N SER A 29 13.99 -21.18 -2.51
CA SER A 29 12.81 -22.02 -2.73
C SER A 29 12.10 -22.46 -1.45
N ASP A 30 12.76 -22.32 -0.29
CA ASP A 30 12.21 -22.63 1.02
C ASP A 30 11.73 -21.35 1.75
N SER A 31 11.56 -20.24 1.03
CA SER A 31 11.13 -18.94 1.57
C SER A 31 12.10 -18.37 2.61
N ARG A 32 13.39 -18.73 2.57
CA ARG A 32 14.41 -18.15 3.45
C ARG A 32 15.09 -16.96 2.79
N PHE A 33 15.28 -15.87 3.52
CA PHE A 33 15.91 -14.66 3.00
C PHE A 33 17.37 -14.91 2.59
N ILE A 34 17.69 -14.62 1.34
CA ILE A 34 19.07 -14.59 0.81
C ILE A 34 19.61 -13.15 0.81
N TYR A 35 18.72 -12.17 0.61
CA TYR A 35 19.07 -10.76 0.54
C TYR A 35 17.88 -9.89 0.96
N THR A 36 18.18 -8.76 1.60
CA THR A 36 17.25 -7.66 1.84
C THR A 36 18.03 -6.34 1.76
N ASN A 37 17.40 -5.27 1.27
CA ASN A 37 18.04 -3.95 1.25
C ASN A 37 17.77 -3.17 2.56
N ARG A 38 18.39 -1.99 2.71
CA ARG A 38 18.16 -1.13 3.89
C ARG A 38 16.69 -0.76 4.10
N ALA A 39 15.95 -0.47 3.02
CA ALA A 39 14.55 -0.09 3.11
C ALA A 39 13.68 -1.18 3.77
N PHE A 40 14.00 -2.47 3.59
CA PHE A 40 13.34 -3.58 4.29
C PHE A 40 13.42 -3.45 5.82
N PHE A 41 14.60 -3.11 6.35
CA PHE A 41 14.82 -2.97 7.80
C PHE A 41 14.00 -1.81 8.36
N ASP A 42 14.02 -0.67 7.68
CA ASP A 42 13.30 0.52 8.11
C ASP A 42 11.78 0.32 8.00
N PHE A 43 11.31 -0.33 6.93
CA PHE A 43 9.90 -0.60 6.67
C PHE A 43 9.27 -1.59 7.67
N TYR A 44 9.95 -2.69 7.97
CA TYR A 44 9.45 -3.70 8.91
C TYR A 44 9.87 -3.45 10.36
N ASN A 45 10.57 -2.33 10.63
CA ASN A 45 11.10 -1.99 11.94
C ASN A 45 11.92 -3.16 12.54
N VAL A 46 12.77 -3.75 11.71
CA VAL A 46 13.62 -4.88 12.10
C VAL A 46 14.60 -4.39 13.19
N PRO A 47 14.71 -5.08 14.34
CA PRO A 47 15.61 -4.67 15.42
C PRO A 47 17.06 -4.53 14.95
N GLN A 48 17.74 -3.51 15.47
CA GLN A 48 19.13 -3.27 15.13
C GLN A 48 19.99 -4.50 15.46
N GLY A 49 20.76 -4.97 14.48
CA GLY A 49 21.65 -6.12 14.64
C GLY A 49 20.97 -7.49 14.49
N PHE A 50 19.65 -7.55 14.26
CA PHE A 50 18.98 -8.80 13.95
C PHE A 50 19.44 -9.34 12.58
N ASP A 51 19.86 -10.61 12.54
CA ASP A 51 20.27 -11.27 11.31
C ASP A 51 19.08 -11.90 10.60
N VAL A 52 18.70 -11.29 9.48
CA VAL A 52 17.56 -11.71 8.64
C VAL A 52 17.92 -12.88 7.71
N ILE A 53 19.19 -13.00 7.33
CA ILE A 53 19.60 -13.93 6.28
C ILE A 53 19.47 -15.37 6.77
N GLY A 54 18.92 -16.24 5.92
CA GLY A 54 18.63 -17.64 6.22
C GLY A 54 17.34 -17.88 7.00
N ARG A 55 16.63 -16.84 7.44
CA ARG A 55 15.37 -16.96 8.18
C ARG A 55 14.14 -16.88 7.26
N ARG A 56 13.01 -17.41 7.72
CA ARG A 56 11.67 -17.23 7.13
C ARG A 56 10.94 -16.05 7.79
N ASP A 57 9.82 -15.62 7.19
CA ASP A 57 9.04 -14.48 7.70
C ASP A 57 8.53 -14.67 9.14
N ASP A 58 8.13 -15.89 9.52
CA ASP A 58 7.67 -16.27 10.87
C ASP A 58 8.79 -16.29 11.92
N GLU A 59 10.05 -16.30 11.49
CA GLU A 59 11.22 -16.25 12.37
C GLU A 59 11.68 -14.80 12.64
N LEU A 60 11.04 -13.79 12.05
CA LEU A 60 11.37 -12.37 12.25
C LEU A 60 10.49 -11.75 13.35
N PRO A 61 11.06 -10.93 14.26
CA PRO A 61 10.34 -10.27 15.35
C PRO A 61 9.60 -9.02 14.85
N THR A 62 8.81 -9.15 13.78
CA THR A 62 8.13 -8.03 13.11
C THR A 62 6.74 -8.46 12.66
N CYS A 63 5.91 -7.50 12.24
CA CYS A 63 4.55 -7.77 11.76
C CYS A 63 4.47 -8.72 10.54
N ILE A 64 5.59 -8.98 9.85
CA ILE A 64 5.59 -9.89 8.71
C ILE A 64 5.27 -11.34 9.10
N ALA A 65 5.55 -11.71 10.36
CA ALA A 65 5.28 -13.05 10.87
C ALA A 65 3.78 -13.38 10.79
N GLU A 66 2.90 -12.39 10.95
CA GLU A 66 1.45 -12.52 10.83
C GLU A 66 1.02 -12.91 9.40
N PHE A 67 1.82 -12.54 8.39
CA PHE A 67 1.57 -12.84 6.99
C PHE A 67 2.37 -14.03 6.46
N SER A 68 3.13 -14.74 7.30
CA SER A 68 4.05 -15.79 6.89
C SER A 68 3.36 -16.91 6.10
N LEU A 69 2.27 -17.48 6.63
CA LEU A 69 1.55 -18.59 6.01
C LEU A 69 1.03 -18.25 4.60
N ILE A 70 0.40 -17.08 4.45
CA ILE A 70 -0.11 -16.62 3.16
C ILE A 70 1.03 -16.26 2.21
N THR A 71 2.11 -15.64 2.71
CA THR A 71 3.28 -15.28 1.90
C THR A 71 3.96 -16.53 1.34
N GLN A 72 4.19 -17.56 2.16
CA GLN A 72 4.78 -18.82 1.71
C GLN A 72 3.91 -19.51 0.67
N LYS A 73 2.58 -19.51 0.85
CA LYS A 73 1.65 -20.07 -0.16
C LYS A 73 1.79 -19.37 -1.50
N LEU A 74 1.82 -18.02 -1.49
CA LEU A 74 1.96 -17.23 -2.71
C LEU A 74 3.31 -17.41 -3.39
N GLU A 75 4.40 -17.47 -2.62
CA GLU A 75 5.74 -17.73 -3.15
C GLU A 75 5.82 -19.11 -3.81
N ARG A 76 5.20 -20.15 -3.24
CA ARG A 76 5.10 -21.47 -3.88
C ARG A 76 4.34 -21.42 -5.20
N GLU A 77 3.24 -20.67 -5.27
CA GLU A 77 2.50 -20.50 -6.52
C GLU A 77 3.31 -19.72 -7.57
N VAL A 78 4.08 -18.70 -7.18
CA VAL A 78 5.02 -18.00 -8.08
C VAL A 78 6.08 -18.96 -8.61
N ILE A 79 6.70 -19.77 -7.75
CA ILE A 79 7.72 -20.75 -8.13
C ILE A 79 7.14 -21.80 -9.10
N LYS A 80 5.92 -22.29 -8.81
CA LYS A 80 5.24 -23.33 -9.59
C LYS A 80 4.76 -22.82 -10.95
N SER A 81 4.12 -21.65 -10.98
CA SER A 81 3.53 -21.08 -12.19
C SER A 81 4.55 -20.36 -13.08
N GLY A 82 5.66 -19.89 -12.50
CA GLY A 82 6.59 -18.99 -13.18
C GLY A 82 5.98 -17.61 -13.49
N GLN A 83 4.83 -17.28 -12.92
CA GLN A 83 4.18 -15.99 -13.07
C GLN A 83 4.39 -15.14 -11.82
N LYS A 84 4.49 -13.83 -12.01
CA LYS A 84 4.54 -12.90 -10.88
C LYS A 84 3.17 -12.82 -10.21
N ILE A 85 3.17 -12.49 -8.92
CA ILE A 85 1.96 -12.11 -8.19
C ILE A 85 2.08 -10.65 -7.75
N THR A 86 1.00 -9.91 -7.91
CA THR A 86 0.87 -8.52 -7.49
C THR A 86 -0.26 -8.40 -6.45
N LEU A 87 0.02 -7.73 -5.33
CA LEU A 87 -0.92 -7.56 -4.24
C LEU A 87 -0.73 -6.22 -3.54
N ILE A 88 -1.74 -5.78 -2.81
CA ILE A 88 -1.66 -4.65 -1.88
C ILE A 88 -1.61 -5.24 -0.46
N LYS A 89 -0.54 -4.92 0.27
CA LYS A 89 -0.41 -5.16 1.72
C LYS A 89 -0.73 -3.87 2.46
N THR A 90 -1.77 -3.90 3.28
CA THR A 90 -2.07 -2.81 4.22
C THR A 90 -1.75 -3.30 5.61
N HIS A 91 -0.84 -2.61 6.31
CA HIS A 91 -0.51 -2.87 7.70
C HIS A 91 0.11 -1.63 8.34
N PHE A 92 0.34 -1.69 9.65
CA PHE A 92 1.23 -0.77 10.36
C PHE A 92 2.69 -1.07 9.99
N PHE A 93 3.35 -0.09 9.40
CA PHE A 93 4.73 -0.18 8.95
C PHE A 93 5.56 1.00 9.47
N GLY A 94 6.89 0.83 9.40
CA GLY A 94 7.87 1.80 9.83
C GLY A 94 7.97 1.92 11.36
N ARG A 95 8.98 2.65 11.82
CA ARG A 95 9.18 2.97 13.25
C ARG A 95 8.01 3.75 13.84
N GLU A 96 7.38 4.59 13.02
CA GLU A 96 6.22 5.40 13.41
C GLU A 96 4.91 4.58 13.52
N GLN A 97 4.91 3.31 13.13
CA GLN A 97 3.74 2.43 13.16
C GLN A 97 2.53 3.07 12.47
N LYS A 98 2.72 3.52 11.23
CA LYS A 98 1.64 4.13 10.42
C LYS A 98 0.97 3.06 9.57
N MET A 99 -0.36 3.01 9.59
CA MET A 99 -1.14 2.12 8.72
C MET A 99 -1.11 2.64 7.29
N GLN A 100 -0.46 1.93 6.37
CA GLN A 100 -0.34 2.37 4.98
C GLN A 100 -0.46 1.19 3.99
N PRO A 101 -1.08 1.40 2.81
CA PRO A 101 -1.09 0.41 1.75
C PRO A 101 0.22 0.45 0.95
N TYR A 102 0.80 -0.72 0.71
CA TYR A 102 1.98 -0.93 -0.12
C TYR A 102 1.65 -1.90 -1.24
N LEU A 103 2.05 -1.54 -2.46
CA LEU A 103 2.04 -2.45 -3.59
C LEU A 103 3.23 -3.40 -3.45
N TYR A 104 2.96 -4.70 -3.46
CA TYR A 104 3.95 -5.75 -3.40
C TYR A 104 3.87 -6.61 -4.66
N GLU A 105 5.01 -6.81 -5.29
CA GLU A 105 5.18 -7.72 -6.41
C GLU A 105 6.19 -8.80 -6.05
N THR A 106 5.88 -10.05 -6.38
CA THR A 106 6.78 -11.19 -6.17
C THR A 106 6.99 -11.88 -7.50
N PHE A 107 8.25 -11.97 -7.91
CA PHE A 107 8.69 -12.52 -9.18
C PHE A 107 9.44 -13.85 -8.96
N PRO A 108 9.34 -14.80 -9.88
CA PRO A 108 10.17 -16.02 -9.84
C PRO A 108 11.64 -15.67 -10.13
N LEU A 109 12.56 -16.25 -9.37
CA LEU A 109 14.01 -16.08 -9.58
C LEU A 109 14.57 -17.31 -10.31
N TYR A 110 15.15 -17.11 -11.49
CA TYR A 110 15.74 -18.19 -12.27
C TYR A 110 17.27 -18.19 -12.24
N ASN A 111 17.86 -19.38 -12.22
CA ASN A 111 19.29 -19.54 -12.46
C ASN A 111 19.63 -19.59 -13.96
N LYS A 112 20.92 -19.68 -14.30
CA LYS A 112 21.40 -19.77 -15.70
C LYS A 112 20.85 -20.97 -16.47
N ARG A 113 20.35 -22.01 -15.79
CA ARG A 113 19.74 -23.21 -16.39
C ARG A 113 18.21 -23.09 -16.52
N LYS A 114 17.64 -21.88 -16.35
CA LYS A 114 16.19 -21.62 -16.34
C LYS A 114 15.41 -22.41 -15.28
N LYS A 115 16.08 -22.91 -14.23
CA LYS A 115 15.40 -23.50 -13.06
C LYS A 115 15.04 -22.37 -12.10
N CYS A 116 13.78 -22.34 -11.65
CA CYS A 116 13.35 -21.44 -10.59
C CYS A 116 14.01 -21.88 -9.26
N ILE A 117 14.71 -20.95 -8.61
CA ILE A 117 15.52 -21.18 -7.41
C ILE A 117 15.01 -20.40 -6.19
N GLY A 118 13.88 -19.71 -6.33
CA GLY A 118 13.29 -18.88 -5.28
C GLY A 118 12.50 -17.73 -5.87
N THR A 119 12.40 -16.63 -5.12
CA THR A 119 11.63 -15.44 -5.49
C THR A 119 12.41 -14.16 -5.23
N VAL A 120 12.09 -13.12 -6.00
CA VAL A 120 12.46 -11.73 -5.72
C VAL A 120 11.19 -10.98 -5.43
N PHE A 121 11.15 -10.21 -4.36
CA PHE A 121 10.02 -9.34 -4.06
C PHE A 121 10.42 -7.87 -4.03
N TYR A 122 9.48 -7.04 -4.42
CA TYR A 122 9.56 -5.60 -4.46
C TYR A 122 8.31 -5.02 -3.78
N GLY A 123 8.51 -4.08 -2.86
CA GLY A 123 7.45 -3.40 -2.15
C GLY A 123 7.61 -1.89 -2.23
N ARG A 124 6.60 -1.18 -2.73
CA ARG A 124 6.58 0.29 -2.81
C ARG A 124 5.32 0.87 -2.21
N LYS A 125 5.41 2.11 -1.75
CA LYS A 125 4.21 2.84 -1.32
C LYS A 125 3.23 2.93 -2.47
N LEU A 126 1.96 2.63 -2.21
CA LEU A 126 0.92 2.72 -3.22
C LEU A 126 0.66 4.21 -3.54
N ALA A 127 1.01 4.63 -4.75
CA ALA A 127 0.67 5.93 -5.28
C ALA A 127 -0.59 5.79 -6.14
N MET A 128 -1.68 6.45 -5.75
CA MET A 128 -2.89 6.51 -6.59
C MET A 128 -2.83 7.78 -7.43
N ILE A 129 -2.61 7.62 -8.73
CA ILE A 129 -2.76 8.70 -9.70
C ILE A 129 -4.18 8.60 -10.25
N SER A 130 -5.00 9.64 -10.07
CA SER A 130 -6.32 9.70 -10.70
C SER A 130 -6.18 10.15 -12.16
N LEU A 131 -7.10 9.75 -13.04
CA LEU A 131 -7.07 10.23 -14.44
C LEU A 131 -7.21 11.77 -14.50
N LEU A 132 -7.97 12.35 -13.58
CA LEU A 132 -8.06 13.81 -13.38
C LEU A 132 -6.69 14.39 -13.04
N HIS A 133 -5.95 13.79 -12.12
CA HIS A 133 -4.57 14.20 -11.78
C HIS A 133 -3.63 14.15 -12.99
N TYR A 134 -3.76 13.14 -13.85
CA TYR A 134 -2.96 13.03 -15.07
C TYR A 134 -3.27 14.16 -16.06
N VAL A 135 -4.55 14.48 -16.28
CA VAL A 135 -4.99 15.56 -17.16
C VAL A 135 -4.59 16.94 -16.61
N ASP A 136 -4.76 17.15 -15.30
CA ASP A 136 -4.50 18.43 -14.63
C ASP A 136 -3.03 18.57 -14.18
N LYS A 137 -2.16 17.60 -14.51
CA LYS A 137 -0.72 17.55 -14.13
C LYS A 137 -0.44 17.64 -12.63
N LEU A 138 -1.37 17.18 -11.80
CA LEU A 138 -1.22 17.18 -10.34
C LEU A 138 -0.65 15.84 -9.89
N THR A 139 0.65 15.79 -9.57
CA THR A 139 1.31 14.57 -9.09
C THR A 139 1.18 14.45 -7.58
N ASP A 140 -0.02 14.23 -7.08
CA ASP A 140 -0.22 14.15 -5.63
C ASP A 140 -0.59 12.73 -5.16
N THR A 141 0.12 12.31 -4.11
CA THR A 141 -0.01 11.02 -3.45
C THR A 141 -1.29 10.94 -2.62
N LEU A 142 -1.77 9.72 -2.40
CA LEU A 142 -2.91 9.44 -1.52
C LEU A 142 -2.64 9.97 -0.12
N LEU A 143 -3.57 10.76 0.42
CA LEU A 143 -3.50 11.23 1.80
C LEU A 143 -4.23 10.23 2.70
N LEU A 144 -3.50 9.64 3.64
CA LEU A 144 -4.06 8.75 4.66
C LEU A 144 -4.66 9.53 5.84
N GLU A 145 -4.33 10.82 5.92
CA GLU A 145 -4.86 11.76 6.89
C GLU A 145 -5.50 12.93 6.15
N PRO A 146 -6.66 13.42 6.62
CA PRO A 146 -7.31 14.56 5.99
C PRO A 146 -6.42 15.82 6.11
N PRO A 147 -6.45 16.71 5.10
CA PRO A 147 -5.63 17.93 5.09
C PRO A 147 -5.99 18.92 6.21
N SER A 148 -7.17 18.80 6.80
CA SER A 148 -7.61 19.56 7.97
C SER A 148 -8.75 18.86 8.71
N ASN A 149 -9.09 19.35 9.90
CA ASN A 149 -10.18 18.85 10.75
C ASN A 149 -11.58 19.42 10.39
N LEU A 150 -11.74 20.05 9.21
CA LEU A 150 -13.00 20.66 8.78
C LEU A 150 -14.18 19.67 8.77
N PHE A 151 -13.90 18.42 8.43
CA PHE A 151 -14.87 17.35 8.35
C PHE A 151 -14.60 16.26 9.38
N THR A 152 -15.68 15.77 9.99
CA THR A 152 -15.66 14.59 10.85
C THR A 152 -15.40 13.32 10.04
N GLN A 153 -14.98 12.24 10.70
CA GLN A 153 -14.81 10.93 10.04
C GLN A 153 -16.08 10.44 9.33
N SER A 154 -17.24 10.73 9.88
CA SER A 154 -18.53 10.36 9.28
C SER A 154 -18.83 11.17 8.01
N GLU A 155 -18.43 12.44 7.98
CA GLU A 155 -18.54 13.32 6.82
C GLU A 155 -17.54 12.93 5.73
N LEU A 156 -16.29 12.62 6.08
CA LEU A 156 -15.26 12.15 5.15
C LEU A 156 -15.70 10.91 4.38
N ARG A 157 -16.42 9.97 5.02
CA ARG A 157 -17.02 8.81 4.34
C ARG A 157 -18.05 9.19 3.28
N ILE A 158 -18.87 10.21 3.54
CA ILE A 158 -19.85 10.71 2.57
C ILE A 158 -19.14 11.44 1.43
N ILE A 159 -18.16 12.30 1.75
CA ILE A 159 -17.34 13.00 0.76
C ILE A 159 -16.68 12.00 -0.20
N PHE A 160 -16.09 10.94 0.33
CA PHE A 160 -15.43 9.90 -0.47
C PHE A 160 -16.35 9.30 -1.55
N TYR A 161 -17.60 8.98 -1.21
CA TYR A 161 -18.56 8.45 -2.20
C TYR A 161 -19.17 9.54 -3.08
N LEU A 162 -19.39 10.74 -2.54
CA LEU A 162 -19.95 11.87 -3.27
C LEU A 162 -19.02 12.33 -4.40
N LEU A 163 -17.70 12.36 -4.16
CA LEU A 163 -16.71 12.70 -5.18
C LEU A 163 -16.66 11.67 -6.32
N ARG A 164 -17.05 10.41 -6.04
CA ARG A 164 -17.27 9.33 -7.03
C ARG A 164 -18.66 9.38 -7.67
N THR A 165 -19.35 10.52 -7.59
CA THR A 165 -20.66 10.78 -8.21
C THR A 165 -21.78 9.82 -7.81
N MET A 166 -21.65 9.16 -6.65
CA MET A 166 -22.72 8.32 -6.14
C MET A 166 -23.90 9.17 -5.65
N SER A 167 -25.12 8.71 -5.93
CA SER A 167 -26.36 9.33 -5.45
C SER A 167 -26.53 9.16 -3.95
N ALA A 168 -27.31 10.03 -3.31
CA ALA A 168 -27.62 9.92 -1.87
C ALA A 168 -28.24 8.57 -1.49
N LYS A 169 -29.00 7.95 -2.41
CA LYS A 169 -29.58 6.62 -2.24
C LYS A 169 -28.51 5.52 -2.19
N GLU A 170 -27.54 5.56 -3.10
CA GLU A 170 -26.43 4.59 -3.13
C GLU A 170 -25.51 4.74 -1.92
N ILE A 171 -25.17 5.97 -1.57
CA ILE A 171 -24.39 6.30 -0.38
C ILE A 171 -25.13 5.80 0.88
N GLY A 172 -26.44 6.02 0.96
CA GLY A 172 -27.27 5.56 2.07
C GLY A 172 -27.20 4.05 2.24
N LYS A 173 -27.30 3.29 1.14
CA LYS A 173 -27.12 1.82 1.16
C LYS A 173 -25.72 1.42 1.65
N LYS A 174 -24.65 2.03 1.13
CA LYS A 174 -23.26 1.71 1.53
C LYS A 174 -22.96 2.03 3.00
N LEU A 175 -23.61 3.04 3.56
CA LEU A 175 -23.38 3.51 4.93
C LEU A 175 -24.46 3.03 5.92
N ALA A 176 -25.41 2.19 5.50
CA ALA A 176 -26.56 1.75 6.30
C ALA A 176 -27.34 2.94 6.92
N ARG A 177 -27.65 3.95 6.09
CA ARG A 177 -28.42 5.15 6.46
C ARG A 177 -29.51 5.44 5.43
N SER A 178 -30.56 6.15 5.84
CA SER A 178 -31.62 6.59 4.91
C SER A 178 -31.08 7.64 3.92
N HIS A 179 -31.61 7.64 2.70
CA HIS A 179 -31.24 8.62 1.67
C HIS A 179 -31.44 10.07 2.16
N ARG A 180 -32.54 10.35 2.85
CA ARG A 180 -32.83 11.66 3.46
C ARG A 180 -31.78 12.11 4.46
N THR A 181 -31.21 11.18 5.23
CA THR A 181 -30.10 11.48 6.15
C THR A 181 -28.86 11.89 5.36
N ILE A 182 -28.57 11.22 4.26
CA ILE A 182 -27.42 11.55 3.41
C ILE A 182 -27.60 12.91 2.73
N GLU A 183 -28.78 13.21 2.18
CA GLU A 183 -29.10 14.52 1.59
C GLU A 183 -28.91 15.66 2.58
N ASN A 184 -29.43 15.51 3.80
CA ASN A 184 -29.24 16.48 4.87
C ASN A 184 -27.76 16.70 5.19
N ARG A 185 -26.97 15.62 5.23
CA ARG A 185 -25.53 15.71 5.46
C ARG A 185 -24.80 16.38 4.31
N ILE A 186 -25.13 16.07 3.05
CA ILE A 186 -24.56 16.75 1.88
C ILE A 186 -24.85 18.25 1.94
N ARG A 187 -26.06 18.66 2.34
CA ARG A 187 -26.40 20.07 2.54
C ARG A 187 -25.52 20.73 3.61
N ILE A 188 -25.25 20.04 4.72
CA ILE A 188 -24.34 20.53 5.77
C ILE A 188 -22.91 20.65 5.23
N LEU A 189 -22.43 19.70 4.42
CA LEU A 189 -21.11 19.79 3.78
C LEU A 189 -21.00 21.04 2.92
N TYR A 190 -22.02 21.30 2.09
CA TYR A 190 -22.08 22.49 1.23
C TYR A 190 -22.10 23.80 2.04
N GLN A 191 -22.83 23.83 3.15
CA GLN A 191 -22.81 24.97 4.07
C GLN A 191 -21.43 25.20 4.69
N LYS A 192 -20.76 24.13 5.16
CA LYS A 192 -19.41 24.21 5.74
C LYS A 192 -18.38 24.78 4.76
N THR A 193 -18.50 24.44 3.48
CA THR A 193 -17.57 24.90 2.44
C THR A 193 -18.04 26.15 1.71
N LYS A 194 -19.22 26.68 2.04
CA LYS A 194 -19.85 27.83 1.36
C LYS A 194 -19.99 27.62 -0.16
N VAL A 195 -20.37 26.41 -0.58
CA VAL A 195 -20.64 26.08 -1.98
C VAL A 195 -22.09 25.66 -2.17
N HIS A 196 -22.59 25.67 -3.41
CA HIS A 196 -24.01 25.41 -3.70
C HIS A 196 -24.25 24.26 -4.69
N SER A 197 -23.19 23.68 -5.26
CA SER A 197 -23.31 22.60 -6.23
C SER A 197 -22.25 21.50 -6.00
N LEU A 198 -22.52 20.30 -6.53
CA LEU A 198 -21.54 19.21 -6.52
C LEU A 198 -20.26 19.58 -7.28
N ARG A 199 -20.39 20.37 -8.35
CA ARG A 199 -19.25 20.83 -9.15
C ARG A 199 -18.33 21.72 -8.31
N ASP A 200 -18.90 22.70 -7.62
CA ASP A 200 -18.14 23.62 -6.77
C ASP A 200 -17.53 22.88 -5.57
N PHE A 201 -18.28 21.92 -5.01
CA PHE A 201 -17.77 21.07 -3.93
C PHE A 201 -16.58 20.20 -4.38
N LYS A 202 -16.64 19.61 -5.58
CA LYS A 202 -15.51 18.89 -6.16
C LYS A 202 -14.30 19.80 -6.33
N HIS A 203 -14.50 21.01 -6.84
CA HIS A 203 -13.43 21.99 -6.99
C HIS A 203 -12.81 22.40 -5.64
N PHE A 204 -13.65 22.61 -4.61
CA PHE A 204 -13.19 22.85 -3.25
C PHE A 204 -12.33 21.70 -2.73
N CYS A 205 -12.83 20.46 -2.81
CA CYS A 205 -12.10 19.28 -2.34
C CYS A 205 -10.77 19.11 -3.06
N HIS A 206 -10.74 19.40 -4.36
CA HIS A 206 -9.55 19.33 -5.18
C HIS A 206 -8.48 20.35 -4.78
N LYS A 207 -8.90 21.61 -4.56
CA LYS A 207 -8.02 22.69 -4.10
C LYS A 207 -7.45 22.43 -2.70
N THR A 208 -8.21 21.75 -1.85
CA THR A 208 -7.87 21.52 -0.44
C THR A 208 -7.23 20.14 -0.19
N GLY A 209 -7.30 19.22 -1.15
CA GLY A 209 -6.76 17.85 -1.05
C GLY A 209 -7.70 16.83 -0.39
N PHE A 210 -8.96 17.18 -0.10
CA PHE A 210 -9.94 16.23 0.45
C PHE A 210 -10.35 15.13 -0.54
N ASP A 211 -10.19 15.38 -1.84
CA ASP A 211 -10.38 14.38 -2.90
C ASP A 211 -9.32 13.27 -2.91
N ARG A 212 -8.18 13.52 -2.23
CA ARG A 212 -7.06 12.57 -2.10
C ARG A 212 -7.12 11.77 -0.81
N THR A 213 -8.11 12.04 0.05
CA THR A 213 -8.21 11.40 1.37
C THR A 213 -9.03 10.11 1.27
N VAL A 214 -8.47 9.01 1.76
CA VAL A 214 -9.25 7.78 2.02
C VAL A 214 -9.67 7.79 3.48
N PRO A 215 -10.98 7.74 3.79
CA PRO A 215 -11.45 7.62 5.16
C PRO A 215 -10.81 6.41 5.85
N GLN A 216 -10.28 6.62 7.06
CA GLN A 216 -9.60 5.57 7.83
C GLN A 216 -10.49 4.32 8.02
N ALA A 217 -11.80 4.50 8.14
CA ALA A 217 -12.78 3.42 8.23
C ALA A 217 -12.85 2.49 7.00
N PHE A 218 -12.16 2.81 5.90
CA PHE A 218 -12.05 1.93 4.73
C PHE A 218 -10.69 1.25 4.63
N ILE A 219 -9.73 1.65 5.47
CA ILE A 219 -8.37 1.11 5.50
C ILE A 219 -8.33 0.10 6.63
N HIS A 220 -8.16 -1.17 6.29
CA HIS A 220 -8.04 -2.25 7.26
C HIS A 220 -6.77 -3.06 6.96
N PRO A 221 -6.11 -3.61 7.99
CA PRO A 221 -4.99 -4.51 7.79
C PRO A 221 -5.42 -5.71 6.95
N GLY A 222 -4.60 -6.09 5.98
CA GLY A 222 -4.92 -7.23 5.11
C GLY A 222 -4.14 -7.26 3.82
N ILE A 223 -4.40 -8.32 3.05
CA ILE A 223 -3.85 -8.54 1.72
C ILE A 223 -5.00 -8.51 0.71
N GLN A 224 -4.84 -7.68 -0.32
CA GLN A 224 -5.77 -7.60 -1.45
C GLN A 224 -5.01 -7.95 -2.73
N PHE A 225 -5.53 -8.90 -3.51
CA PHE A 225 -4.95 -9.24 -4.81
C PHE A 225 -5.31 -8.18 -5.86
N ILE A 226 -4.37 -7.92 -6.78
CA ILE A 226 -4.62 -7.14 -7.98
C ILE A 226 -4.62 -8.14 -9.14
N GLU A 227 -5.78 -8.31 -9.76
CA GLU A 227 -5.95 -9.07 -11.01
C GLU A 227 -5.47 -8.26 -12.22
#